data_AF-A0A2V2UDI5-F1
#
_entry.id   AF-A0A2V2UDI5-F1
#
_cell.length_a   1.000
_cell.length_b   1.000
_cell.length_c   1.000
_cell.angle_alpha   90.00
_cell.angle_beta   90.00
_cell.angle_gamma   90.00
#
_symmetry.space_group_name_H-M   'P 1'
#
loop_
_entity.id
_entity.type
_entity.pdbx_description
1 polymer ?
#
loop_
_entity_poly.entity_id
_entity_poly.type
_entity_poly.pdbx_seq_one_letter_code
_entity_poly.pdbx_strand_id
1 'polypeptide(L)'
;MSSKDDPKSVISHHFNEFEDKTYEDLSQEFEGVYSAAANAFELVPQMYNRLTLVDGLTHKEALVKIHNDHRNLAGFTQRNIRRYLPGDNHQIRKRIRTSRPKNSSTEAAEHLELSNIVQVKEDIVYFEFSLGCESLSNYMNELYKSDNTFEVWFSGELDKSTGKVVAAYTGRKGEGS
;
A
#
# COMPACT_ATOMS: atom_id res chain seq x y z
N MET A 1 42.07 -0.15 4.65
CA MET A 1 40.87 -0.19 5.51
C MET A 1 39.94 0.91 5.02
N SER A 2 38.90 0.57 4.28
CA SER A 2 37.89 1.55 3.85
C SER A 2 36.56 0.82 3.77
N SER A 3 35.57 1.38 4.46
CA SER A 3 34.33 0.75 4.86
C SER A 3 33.43 0.41 3.68
N LYS A 4 32.73 -0.72 3.83
CA LYS A 4 31.62 -1.15 2.99
C LYS A 4 30.37 -0.40 3.45
N ASP A 5 29.80 0.42 2.57
CA ASP A 5 28.46 0.95 2.77
C ASP A 5 27.46 0.05 2.05
N ASP A 6 26.63 -0.63 2.84
CA ASP A 6 25.50 -1.45 2.40
C ASP A 6 24.34 -0.55 1.93
N PRO A 7 23.76 -0.72 0.72
CA PRO A 7 22.57 0.00 0.32
C PRO A 7 21.33 -0.76 0.80
N LYS A 8 21.11 -0.77 2.12
CA LYS A 8 19.85 -1.24 2.73
C LYS A 8 19.24 -0.10 3.53
N SER A 9 18.51 0.82 2.90
CA SER A 9 17.46 1.65 3.53
C SER A 9 17.09 2.84 2.64
N VAL A 10 16.25 2.64 1.62
CA VAL A 10 15.65 3.79 0.90
C VAL A 10 14.11 3.77 0.97
N ILE A 11 13.48 2.67 1.39
CA ILE A 11 12.01 2.58 1.52
C ILE A 11 11.52 2.93 2.94
N SER A 12 12.42 3.02 3.93
CA SER A 12 12.05 3.21 5.35
C SER A 12 12.03 4.67 5.82
N HIS A 13 12.34 5.65 4.96
CA HIS A 13 12.66 7.00 5.45
C HIS A 13 11.45 7.95 5.63
N HIS A 14 10.22 7.55 5.24
CA HIS A 14 9.06 8.47 5.24
C HIS A 14 8.01 8.23 6.36
N PHE A 15 8.19 7.22 7.22
CA PHE A 15 7.17 6.86 8.23
C PHE A 15 7.37 7.49 9.62
N ASN A 16 8.51 8.11 9.90
CA ASN A 16 8.88 8.52 11.26
C ASN A 16 8.96 10.04 11.50
N GLU A 17 8.54 10.88 10.55
CA GLU A 17 8.56 12.35 10.72
C GLU A 17 7.68 12.86 11.88
N PHE A 18 6.80 12.02 12.42
CA PHE A 18 5.92 12.38 13.54
C PHE A 18 6.67 12.49 14.89
N GLU A 19 7.89 11.97 14.99
CA GLU A 19 8.69 12.09 16.22
C GLU A 19 9.24 13.51 16.38
N ASP A 20 9.57 14.17 15.27
CA ASP A 20 10.20 15.49 15.23
C ASP A 20 9.20 16.65 15.15
N LYS A 21 7.93 16.37 14.82
CA LYS A 21 6.85 17.37 14.70
C LYS A 21 5.86 17.29 15.86
N THR A 22 5.31 18.44 16.25
CA THR A 22 4.18 18.45 17.21
C THR A 22 2.87 18.09 16.52
N TYR A 23 1.86 17.70 17.31
CA TYR A 23 0.52 17.46 16.79
C TYR A 23 -0.04 18.71 16.11
N GLU A 24 0.18 19.88 16.71
CA GLU A 24 -0.28 21.17 16.23
C GLU A 24 0.34 21.52 14.87
N ASP A 25 1.64 21.25 14.68
CA ASP A 25 2.32 21.48 13.39
C ASP A 25 1.72 20.59 12.29
N LEU A 26 1.54 19.29 12.58
CA LEU A 26 0.92 18.34 11.64
C LEU A 26 -0.53 18.71 11.31
N SER A 27 -1.28 19.17 12.31
CA SER A 27 -2.67 19.62 12.17
C SER A 27 -2.78 20.84 11.26
N GLN A 28 -1.88 21.81 11.40
CA GLN A 28 -1.85 22.99 10.53
C GLN A 28 -1.45 22.64 9.10
N GLU A 29 -0.43 21.78 8.94
CA GLU A 29 -0.02 21.28 7.63
C GLU A 29 -1.18 20.56 6.92
N PHE A 30 -1.91 19.74 7.67
CA PHE A 30 -3.07 19.02 7.18
C PHE A 30 -4.16 19.96 6.67
N GLU A 31 -4.52 21.00 7.43
CA GLU A 31 -5.53 21.98 7.01
C GLU A 31 -5.12 22.76 5.75
N GLY A 32 -3.85 23.16 5.66
CA GLY A 32 -3.31 23.89 4.50
C GLY A 32 -3.34 23.07 3.21
N VAL A 33 -3.04 21.77 3.30
CA VAL A 33 -2.93 20.88 2.14
C VAL A 33 -4.28 20.20 1.81
N TYR A 34 -5.26 20.24 2.72
CA TYR A 34 -6.55 19.56 2.54
C TYR A 34 -7.31 19.98 1.28
N SER A 35 -7.24 21.27 0.90
CA SER A 35 -7.91 21.77 -0.30
C SER A 35 -7.30 21.24 -1.62
N ALA A 36 -6.03 20.79 -1.59
CA ALA A 36 -5.29 20.32 -2.76
C ALA A 36 -5.37 18.79 -2.98
N ALA A 37 -6.03 18.05 -2.07
CA ALA A 37 -6.47 16.65 -2.20
C ALA A 37 -5.49 15.64 -2.85
N ALA A 38 -4.60 15.09 -2.03
CA ALA A 38 -4.16 13.67 -1.99
C ALA A 38 -3.24 13.50 -0.77
N ASN A 39 -2.31 14.45 -0.60
CA ASN A 39 -1.27 14.43 0.43
C ASN A 39 -1.79 14.63 1.86
N ALA A 40 -2.94 15.32 2.04
CA ALA A 40 -3.49 15.52 3.37
C ALA A 40 -3.79 14.17 4.06
N PHE A 41 -4.21 13.15 3.31
CA PHE A 41 -4.47 11.82 3.91
C PHE A 41 -3.20 11.10 4.39
N GLU A 42 -2.02 11.49 3.92
CA GLU A 42 -0.73 10.95 4.36
C GLU A 42 -0.33 11.48 5.75
N LEU A 43 -0.86 12.63 6.15
CA LEU A 43 -0.64 13.20 7.49
C LEU A 43 -1.52 12.53 8.56
N VAL A 44 -2.64 11.89 8.19
CA VAL A 44 -3.49 11.16 9.14
C VAL A 44 -2.72 10.06 9.89
N PRO A 45 -1.92 9.19 9.23
CA PRO A 45 -1.05 8.26 9.93
C PRO A 45 -0.04 8.92 10.88
N GLN A 46 0.57 10.04 10.46
CA GLN A 46 1.56 10.76 11.27
C GLN A 46 0.92 11.35 12.53
N MET A 47 -0.21 12.05 12.38
CA MET A 47 -1.00 12.59 13.49
C MET A 47 -1.45 11.49 14.46
N TYR A 48 -1.90 10.35 13.93
CA TYR A 48 -2.34 9.22 14.74
C TYR A 48 -1.18 8.59 15.52
N ASN A 49 -0.03 8.36 14.88
CA ASN A 49 1.16 7.83 15.55
C ASN A 49 1.69 8.79 16.62
N ARG A 50 1.70 10.10 16.36
CA ARG A 50 2.07 11.12 17.36
C ARG A 50 1.20 11.00 18.61
N LEU A 51 -0.13 11.04 18.43
CA LEU A 51 -1.07 10.99 19.55
C LEU A 51 -0.98 9.69 20.35
N THR A 52 -0.76 8.56 19.68
CA THR A 52 -0.81 7.24 20.33
C THR A 52 0.53 6.78 20.88
N LEU A 53 1.62 6.97 20.13
CA LEU A 53 2.96 6.48 20.47
C LEU A 53 3.73 7.47 21.33
N VAL A 54 3.58 8.77 21.10
CA VAL A 54 4.31 9.80 21.84
C VAL A 54 3.47 10.40 22.95
N ASP A 55 2.27 10.86 22.63
CA ASP A 55 1.42 11.56 23.59
C ASP A 55 0.59 10.59 24.47
N GLY A 56 0.64 9.29 24.16
CA GLY A 56 0.07 8.22 24.98
C GLY A 56 -1.46 8.15 25.01
N LEU A 57 -2.15 8.81 24.08
CA LEU A 57 -3.61 8.71 23.97
C LEU A 57 -4.01 7.30 23.53
N THR A 58 -5.18 6.86 23.98
CA THR A 58 -5.76 5.61 23.49
C THR A 58 -6.24 5.77 22.04
N HIS A 59 -6.32 4.66 21.29
CA HIS A 59 -6.90 4.61 19.95
C HIS A 59 -8.23 5.39 19.82
N LYS A 60 -9.12 5.25 20.81
CA LYS A 60 -10.44 5.90 20.79
C LYS A 60 -10.30 7.42 20.95
N GLU A 61 -9.45 7.87 21.86
CA GLU A 61 -9.23 9.30 22.13
C GLU A 61 -8.52 9.97 20.95
N ALA A 62 -7.51 9.31 20.36
CA ALA A 62 -6.81 9.80 19.19
C ALA A 62 -7.76 10.01 17.99
N LEU A 63 -8.64 9.04 17.72
CA LEU A 63 -9.64 9.16 16.66
C LEU A 63 -10.63 10.30 16.90
N VAL A 64 -11.07 10.47 18.15
CA VAL A 64 -12.01 11.54 18.52
C VAL A 64 -11.33 12.90 18.38
N LYS A 65 -10.07 13.03 18.79
CA LYS A 65 -9.28 14.27 18.69
C LYS A 65 -9.10 14.69 17.24
N ILE A 66 -8.53 13.82 16.39
CA ILE A 66 -8.33 14.09 14.96
C ILE A 66 -9.66 14.45 14.28
N HIS A 67 -10.74 13.74 14.60
CA HIS A 67 -12.05 14.05 14.03
C HIS A 67 -12.57 15.42 14.47
N ASN A 68 -12.49 15.75 15.76
CA ASN A 68 -13.04 16.99 16.27
C ASN A 68 -12.27 18.22 15.77
N ASP A 69 -10.94 18.10 15.70
CA ASP A 69 -10.07 19.18 15.27
C ASP A 69 -10.29 19.50 13.77
N HIS A 70 -10.65 18.49 12.96
CA HIS A 70 -10.81 18.65 11.50
C HIS A 70 -12.22 18.43 10.96
N ARG A 71 -13.25 18.38 11.82
CA ARG A 71 -14.65 18.14 11.41
C ARG A 71 -15.20 19.18 10.43
N ASN A 72 -14.56 20.36 10.38
CA ASN A 72 -14.96 21.46 9.52
C ASN A 72 -14.52 21.25 8.07
N LEU A 73 -13.61 20.29 7.81
CA LEU A 73 -13.11 19.99 6.48
C LEU A 73 -14.11 19.12 5.71
N ALA A 74 -14.48 19.58 4.51
CA ALA A 74 -15.50 18.92 3.69
C ALA A 74 -15.06 17.49 3.32
N GLY A 75 -15.89 16.49 3.63
CA GLY A 75 -15.59 15.09 3.36
C GLY A 75 -14.67 14.43 4.39
N PHE A 76 -14.21 15.15 5.42
CA PHE A 76 -13.41 14.56 6.49
C PHE A 76 -14.34 13.89 7.50
N THR A 77 -14.38 12.56 7.47
CA THR A 77 -15.26 11.76 8.33
C THR A 77 -14.44 10.76 9.11
N GLN A 78 -14.97 10.27 10.25
CA GLN A 78 -14.33 9.17 11.00
C GLN A 78 -14.04 7.94 10.12
N ARG A 79 -14.88 7.69 9.11
CA ARG A 79 -14.66 6.60 8.16
C ARG A 79 -13.38 6.79 7.34
N ASN A 80 -13.09 8.02 6.92
CA ASN A 80 -11.87 8.33 6.18
C ASN A 80 -10.65 8.22 7.09
N ILE A 81 -10.71 8.75 8.31
CA ILE A 81 -9.62 8.58 9.30
C ILE A 81 -9.26 7.10 9.47
N ARG A 82 -10.26 6.24 9.65
CA ARG A 82 -10.06 4.78 9.83
C ARG A 82 -9.44 4.08 8.62
N ARG A 83 -9.59 4.63 7.41
CA ARG A 83 -9.01 4.04 6.18
C ARG A 83 -7.51 4.29 6.08
N TYR A 84 -7.02 5.37 6.66
CA TYR A 84 -5.62 5.80 6.59
C TYR A 84 -4.87 5.53 7.89
N LEU A 85 -5.39 4.68 8.77
CA LEU A 85 -4.66 4.29 9.98
C LEU A 85 -3.46 3.39 9.64
N PRO A 86 -2.30 3.60 10.28
CA PRO A 86 -1.08 2.82 10.03
C PRO A 86 -1.27 1.36 10.46
N GLY A 87 -0.89 0.39 9.62
CA GLY A 87 -1.09 -1.05 9.91
C GLY A 87 -0.13 -1.63 10.97
N ASP A 88 0.92 -0.88 11.25
CA ASP A 88 2.10 -1.16 12.06
C ASP A 88 1.98 -0.65 13.50
N ASN A 89 1.01 0.24 13.79
CA ASN A 89 0.76 0.72 15.14
C ASN A 89 0.03 -0.33 16.00
N HIS A 90 0.68 -0.78 17.07
CA HIS A 90 0.22 -1.84 17.98
C HIS A 90 -1.06 -1.48 18.76
N GLN A 91 -1.40 -0.19 18.88
CA GLN A 91 -2.63 0.24 19.57
C GLN A 91 -3.90 0.00 18.74
N ILE A 92 -3.75 -0.26 17.43
CA ILE A 92 -4.88 -0.62 16.59
C ILE A 92 -5.23 -2.07 16.86
N ARG A 93 -6.42 -2.30 17.42
CA ARG A 93 -6.97 -3.65 17.56
C ARG A 93 -7.21 -4.23 16.18
N LYS A 94 -6.26 -5.03 15.70
CA LYS A 94 -6.39 -5.81 14.47
C LYS A 94 -7.55 -6.78 14.65
N ARG A 95 -8.54 -6.69 13.77
CA ARG A 95 -9.61 -7.68 13.73
C ARG A 95 -8.98 -8.99 13.30
N ILE A 96 -8.87 -9.95 14.22
CA ILE A 96 -8.56 -11.33 13.88
C ILE A 96 -9.71 -11.81 13.01
N ARG A 97 -9.45 -11.97 11.71
CA ARG A 97 -10.37 -12.69 10.83
C ARG A 97 -10.29 -14.14 11.26
N THR A 98 -11.35 -14.63 11.90
CA THR A 98 -11.54 -16.07 12.05
C THR A 98 -11.48 -16.67 10.65
N SER A 99 -10.79 -17.81 10.51
CA SER A 99 -10.76 -18.54 9.25
C SER A 99 -12.22 -18.80 8.85
N ARG A 100 -12.66 -18.20 7.75
CA ARG A 100 -13.96 -18.52 7.18
C ARG A 100 -13.92 -20.02 6.86
N PRO A 101 -14.88 -20.84 7.33
CA PRO A 101 -14.86 -22.26 7.04
C PRO A 101 -14.82 -22.46 5.52
N LYS A 102 -13.78 -23.16 5.06
CA LYS A 102 -13.61 -23.59 3.67
C LYS A 102 -14.59 -24.72 3.43
N ASN A 103 -15.74 -24.42 2.84
CA ASN A 103 -16.63 -25.43 2.29
C ASN A 103 -16.12 -25.83 0.90
N SER A 104 -15.09 -26.67 0.84
CA SER A 104 -14.83 -27.59 -0.28
C SER A 104 -13.63 -28.48 0.07
N SER A 105 -13.91 -29.72 0.44
CA SER A 105 -12.92 -30.80 0.43
C SER A 105 -12.71 -31.23 -1.02
N THR A 106 -11.55 -30.96 -1.59
CA THR A 106 -11.00 -31.73 -2.71
C THR A 106 -9.51 -31.91 -2.47
N GLU A 107 -9.07 -33.15 -2.68
CA GLU A 107 -7.78 -33.71 -2.32
C GLU A 107 -6.59 -32.97 -2.94
N ALA A 108 -5.45 -33.14 -2.27
CA ALA A 108 -4.17 -32.50 -2.53
C ALA A 108 -3.67 -32.71 -3.97
N ALA A 109 -3.34 -31.62 -4.64
CA ALA A 109 -2.24 -31.54 -5.58
C ALA A 109 -1.62 -30.15 -5.48
N GLU A 110 -0.31 -30.12 -5.27
CA GLU A 110 0.53 -28.93 -5.22
C GLU A 110 0.34 -28.09 -6.49
N HIS A 111 -0.24 -26.90 -6.38
CA HIS A 111 -0.05 -25.86 -7.38
C HIS A 111 -0.27 -24.47 -6.77
N LEU A 112 0.63 -23.56 -7.11
CA LEU A 112 0.65 -22.15 -6.72
C LEU A 112 -0.68 -21.47 -7.12
N GLU A 113 -1.63 -21.34 -6.20
CA GLU A 113 -2.91 -20.67 -6.48
C GLU A 113 -2.84 -19.16 -6.20
N LEU A 114 -2.63 -18.42 -7.29
CA LEU A 114 -2.95 -17.00 -7.42
C LEU A 114 -4.48 -16.81 -7.24
N SER A 115 -4.91 -16.09 -6.21
CA SER A 115 -6.33 -15.82 -5.98
C SER A 115 -6.75 -14.47 -6.58
N ASN A 116 -7.52 -14.49 -7.68
CA ASN A 116 -8.06 -13.30 -8.35
C ASN A 116 -9.60 -13.24 -8.27
N ILE A 117 -10.13 -12.09 -7.88
CA ILE A 117 -11.58 -11.78 -7.92
C ILE A 117 -11.84 -10.95 -9.18
N VAL A 118 -12.62 -11.47 -10.13
CA VAL A 118 -13.02 -10.76 -11.35
C VAL A 118 -14.48 -10.29 -11.21
N GLN A 119 -14.74 -9.00 -11.40
CA GLN A 119 -16.09 -8.45 -11.62
C GLN A 119 -16.15 -7.91 -13.05
N VAL A 120 -17.05 -8.46 -13.87
CA VAL A 120 -17.20 -8.07 -15.28
C VAL A 120 -18.26 -6.97 -15.38
N LYS A 121 -17.84 -5.76 -15.79
CA LYS A 121 -18.69 -4.74 -16.42
C LYS A 121 -18.22 -4.64 -17.87
N GLU A 122 -19.18 -4.67 -18.79
CA GLU A 122 -19.03 -4.78 -20.24
C GLU A 122 -17.80 -3.99 -20.77
N ASP A 123 -16.88 -4.70 -21.43
CA ASP A 123 -15.60 -4.27 -22.04
C ASP A 123 -14.37 -4.02 -21.15
N ILE A 124 -14.46 -4.12 -19.81
CA ILE A 124 -13.29 -3.98 -18.94
C ILE A 124 -12.98 -5.31 -18.24
N VAL A 125 -11.81 -5.88 -18.56
CA VAL A 125 -11.26 -7.04 -17.84
C VAL A 125 -10.41 -6.52 -16.68
N TYR A 126 -10.96 -6.60 -15.47
CA TYR A 126 -10.17 -6.41 -14.25
C TYR A 126 -9.37 -7.68 -13.98
N PHE A 127 -8.05 -7.56 -13.94
CA PHE A 127 -7.16 -8.64 -13.57
C PHE A 127 -6.08 -8.13 -12.61
N GLU A 128 -5.59 -9.05 -11.79
CA GLU A 128 -4.49 -8.81 -10.87
C GLU A 128 -3.49 -9.97 -11.04
N PHE A 129 -2.21 -9.71 -10.85
CA PHE A 129 -1.18 -10.74 -10.84
C PHE A 129 -0.07 -10.32 -9.90
N SER A 130 0.60 -11.30 -9.30
CA SER A 130 1.78 -11.06 -8.47
C SER A 130 3.03 -11.45 -9.21
N LEU A 131 4.07 -10.62 -9.12
CA LEU A 131 5.41 -10.96 -9.57
C LEU A 131 6.31 -11.21 -8.36
N GLY A 132 7.30 -12.08 -8.54
CA GLY A 132 8.37 -12.23 -7.57
C GLY A 132 9.13 -10.92 -7.39
N CYS A 133 9.36 -10.52 -6.15
CA CYS A 133 10.07 -9.27 -5.84
C CYS A 133 11.48 -9.24 -6.46
N GLU A 134 12.17 -10.39 -6.49
CA GLU A 134 13.49 -10.54 -7.11
C GLU A 134 13.45 -10.30 -8.62
N SER A 135 12.50 -10.93 -9.33
CA SER A 135 12.33 -10.74 -10.78
C SER A 135 12.02 -9.27 -11.13
N LEU A 136 11.16 -8.62 -10.34
CA LEU A 136 10.84 -7.21 -10.51
C LEU A 136 12.07 -6.33 -10.23
N SER A 137 12.82 -6.61 -9.16
CA SER A 137 14.01 -5.85 -8.81
C SER A 137 15.08 -5.95 -9.89
N ASN A 138 15.30 -7.14 -10.45
CA ASN A 138 16.29 -7.36 -11.51
C ASN A 138 15.91 -6.57 -12.77
N TYR A 139 14.64 -6.64 -13.18
CA TYR A 139 14.14 -5.90 -14.33
C TYR A 139 14.28 -4.38 -14.16
N MET A 140 13.90 -3.85 -13.00
CA MET A 140 14.04 -2.41 -12.72
C MET A 140 15.52 -1.98 -12.74
N ASN A 141 16.41 -2.79 -12.18
CA ASN A 141 17.85 -2.52 -12.20
C ASN A 141 18.43 -2.50 -13.62
N GLU A 142 17.96 -3.37 -14.51
CA GLU A 142 18.38 -3.38 -15.92
C GLU A 142 17.85 -2.17 -16.68
N LEU A 143 16.58 -1.80 -16.47
CA LEU A 143 16.01 -0.58 -17.05
C LEU A 143 16.81 0.66 -16.65
N TYR A 144 17.11 0.83 -15.37
CA TYR A 144 17.92 1.95 -14.88
C TYR A 144 19.32 2.02 -15.50
N LYS A 145 19.92 0.87 -15.85
CA LYS A 145 21.24 0.83 -16.50
C LYS A 145 21.17 1.15 -18.00
N SER A 146 20.02 0.98 -18.64
CA SER A 146 19.83 1.16 -20.08
C SER A 146 19.51 2.61 -20.52
N ASP A 147 19.52 3.59 -19.60
CA ASP A 147 19.06 4.97 -19.80
C ASP A 147 17.63 5.09 -20.35
N ASN A 148 16.87 3.99 -20.36
CA ASN A 148 15.51 3.91 -20.88
C ASN A 148 14.52 4.07 -19.72
N THR A 149 14.44 5.28 -19.18
CA THR A 149 13.85 5.57 -17.86
C THR A 149 12.36 5.91 -17.87
N PHE A 150 11.71 5.93 -19.03
CA PHE A 150 10.37 6.51 -19.15
C PHE A 150 9.23 5.49 -19.12
N GLU A 151 9.50 4.19 -19.33
CA GLU A 151 8.45 3.19 -19.47
C GLU A 151 8.83 1.85 -18.84
N VAL A 152 7.89 1.28 -18.07
CA VAL A 152 7.98 -0.07 -17.51
C VAL A 152 7.01 -0.94 -18.29
N TRP A 153 7.51 -2.03 -18.87
CA TRP A 153 6.68 -2.95 -19.65
C TRP A 153 6.32 -4.19 -18.85
N PHE A 154 5.05 -4.55 -18.91
CA PHE A 154 4.53 -5.83 -18.44
C PHE A 154 3.81 -6.49 -19.59
N SER A 155 3.96 -7.80 -19.71
CA SER A 155 3.25 -8.58 -20.70
C SER A 155 2.78 -9.90 -20.10
N GLY A 156 1.79 -10.51 -20.74
CA GLY A 156 1.10 -11.66 -20.18
C GLY A 156 0.13 -12.28 -21.16
N GLU A 157 -0.40 -13.41 -20.76
CA GLU A 157 -1.40 -14.16 -21.51
C GLU A 157 -2.65 -14.30 -20.66
N LEU A 158 -3.81 -14.05 -21.27
CA LEU A 158 -5.10 -14.12 -20.62
C LEU A 158 -6.01 -15.05 -21.42
N ASP A 159 -6.56 -16.05 -20.75
CA ASP A 159 -7.58 -16.91 -21.34
C ASP A 159 -8.89 -16.12 -21.42
N LYS A 160 -9.29 -15.81 -22.66
CA LYS A 160 -10.50 -15.03 -22.95
C LYS A 160 -11.79 -15.72 -22.50
N SER A 161 -11.80 -17.05 -22.45
CA SER A 161 -12.99 -17.81 -22.10
C SER A 161 -13.24 -17.84 -20.59
N THR A 162 -12.17 -17.80 -19.80
CA THR A 162 -12.24 -17.87 -18.32
C THR A 162 -11.90 -16.56 -17.63
N GLY A 163 -11.31 -15.59 -18.34
CA GLY A 163 -10.77 -14.36 -17.77
C GLY A 163 -9.52 -14.58 -16.91
N LYS A 164 -8.93 -15.79 -16.92
CA LYS A 164 -7.77 -16.11 -16.09
C LYS A 164 -6.47 -15.67 -16.75
N VAL A 165 -5.59 -15.07 -15.97
CA VAL A 165 -4.19 -14.85 -16.36
C VAL A 165 -3.50 -16.22 -16.41
N VAL A 166 -2.97 -16.56 -17.58
CA VAL A 166 -2.23 -17.81 -17.85
C VAL A 166 -0.74 -17.60 -17.56
N ALA A 167 -0.21 -16.43 -17.91
CA ALA A 167 1.18 -16.07 -17.69
C ALA A 167 1.33 -14.55 -17.53
N ALA A 168 2.34 -14.12 -16.78
CA ALA A 168 2.71 -12.71 -16.63
C ALA A 168 4.22 -12.59 -16.47
N TYR A 169 4.80 -11.57 -17.09
CA TYR A 169 6.25 -11.33 -17.15
C TYR A 169 6.54 -9.82 -17.26
N THR A 170 7.72 -9.44 -16.79
CA THR A 170 8.29 -8.11 -16.99
C THR A 170 8.99 -8.04 -18.35
N GLY A 171 8.94 -6.89 -19.03
CA GLY A 171 9.54 -6.69 -20.35
C GLY A 171 8.55 -6.76 -21.51
N ARG A 172 9.05 -6.56 -22.73
CA ARG A 172 8.28 -6.64 -23.97
C ARG A 172 8.32 -8.08 -24.50
N LYS A 173 7.17 -8.59 -24.95
CA LYS A 173 7.10 -9.85 -25.70
C LYS A 173 7.80 -9.66 -27.06
N GLY A 174 9.10 -9.94 -27.11
CA GLY A 174 9.94 -9.75 -28.29
C GLY A 174 11.42 -9.48 -27.97
N GLU A 175 11.74 -9.10 -26.73
CA GLU A 175 13.12 -8.87 -26.27
C GLU A 175 13.39 -9.82 -25.08
N GLY A 176 13.91 -11.02 -25.37
CA GLY A 176 14.47 -11.92 -24.36
C GLY A 176 13.80 -13.28 -24.23
N SER A 177 14.32 -14.25 -24.98
CA SER A 177 14.68 -15.57 -24.44
C SER A 177 16.11 -15.49 -23.94
#